data_AF-A0A6P5CHX9-F1
#
_entry.id   AF-A0A6P5CHX9-F1
#
_cell.length_a   1.000
_cell.length_b   1.000
_cell.length_c   1.000
_cell.angle_alpha   90.00
_cell.angle_beta   90.00
_cell.angle_gamma   90.00
#
_symmetry.space_group_name_H-M   'P 1'
#
loop_
_entity.id
_entity.type
_entity.pdbx_description
1 polymer ?
#
loop_
_entity_poly.entity_id
_entity_poly.type
_entity_poly.pdbx_seq_one_letter_code
_entity_poly.pdbx_strand_id
1 'polypeptide(L)'
;MPRDAIILLRGDLPGNSLRYMHYCEGLRPDISLVDQEMMTYEWYLPKMAKHLPGVKFPGNRWNPVEGILSSGMVTFNLYHFLEVNKQKETFVCIGIHEGDPTWKKNYSLWPWGSCDKLVSSEIVFNPEEWIKLTRNIYNWTESYGRFDPSSWESVANEEMWQARMKTPFFIFNLAESASLPSNVKAQLYTHAYNLYKEIVYLRKEHPVNWHKNYAISCERMLRLQERSADPEVLLSETIRHFRLYTRKAQNDPQLADISVALKHLRKELRSLRNMKNG
;
A
#
# COMPACT_ATOMS: atom_id res chain seq x y z
N MET A 1 -8.17 -1.15 -13.17
CA MET A 1 -9.32 -1.63 -12.36
C MET A 1 -10.17 -2.54 -13.22
N PRO A 2 -10.70 -3.64 -12.67
CA PRO A 2 -11.67 -4.52 -13.33
C PRO A 2 -12.95 -3.79 -13.73
N ARG A 3 -13.73 -4.38 -14.65
CA ARG A 3 -15.06 -3.87 -15.04
C ARG A 3 -16.03 -4.02 -13.86
N ASP A 4 -17.02 -3.14 -13.78
CA ASP A 4 -18.08 -3.13 -12.76
C ASP A 4 -17.61 -2.94 -11.31
N ALA A 5 -16.33 -2.61 -11.11
CA ALA A 5 -15.72 -2.43 -9.80
C ALA A 5 -16.29 -1.21 -9.06
N ILE A 6 -16.32 -1.30 -7.72
CA ILE A 6 -16.66 -0.21 -6.82
C ILE A 6 -15.36 0.40 -6.29
N ILE A 7 -15.20 1.71 -6.45
CA ILE A 7 -14.04 2.44 -5.95
C ILE A 7 -14.50 3.38 -4.83
N LEU A 8 -14.06 3.08 -3.62
CA LEU A 8 -14.26 3.90 -2.43
C LEU A 8 -13.17 5.00 -2.39
N LEU A 9 -13.58 6.25 -2.57
CA LEU A 9 -12.71 7.42 -2.62
C LEU A 9 -12.61 8.06 -1.23
N ARG A 10 -11.40 8.50 -0.86
CA ARG A 10 -11.15 9.24 0.38
C ARG A 10 -10.29 10.47 0.09
N GLY A 11 -10.72 11.62 0.61
CA GLY A 11 -10.00 12.88 0.47
C GLY A 11 -10.06 13.48 -0.93
N ASP A 12 -9.58 14.72 -1.02
CA ASP A 12 -9.75 15.58 -2.19
C ASP A 12 -9.03 15.08 -3.43
N LEU A 13 -7.82 14.53 -3.27
CA LEU A 13 -6.98 14.15 -4.40
C LEU A 13 -7.63 13.07 -5.29
N PRO A 14 -7.97 11.86 -4.79
CA PRO A 14 -8.65 10.87 -5.60
C PRO A 14 -10.13 11.23 -5.80
N GLY A 15 -10.77 11.91 -4.83
CA GLY A 15 -12.16 12.37 -4.90
C GLY A 15 -12.41 13.24 -6.12
N ASN A 16 -11.72 14.37 -6.21
CA ASN A 16 -11.95 15.34 -7.29
C ASN A 16 -11.37 14.87 -8.63
N SER A 17 -10.13 14.37 -8.63
CA SER A 17 -9.46 13.98 -9.87
C SER A 17 -10.17 12.83 -10.57
N LEU A 18 -10.52 11.76 -9.85
CA LEU A 18 -11.16 10.60 -10.48
C LEU A 18 -12.60 10.92 -10.88
N ARG A 19 -13.34 11.72 -10.10
CA ARG A 19 -14.69 12.14 -10.46
C ARG A 19 -14.71 13.02 -11.71
N TYR A 20 -13.75 13.93 -11.87
CA TYR A 20 -13.63 14.73 -13.08
C TYR A 20 -13.39 13.83 -14.31
N MET A 21 -12.38 12.96 -14.25
CA MET A 21 -12.07 12.06 -15.36
C MET A 21 -13.25 11.13 -15.69
N HIS A 22 -14.00 10.69 -14.68
CA HIS A 22 -15.11 9.76 -14.89
C HIS A 22 -16.39 10.44 -15.38
N TYR A 23 -16.83 11.51 -14.71
CA TYR A 23 -18.13 12.14 -15.01
C TYR A 23 -18.04 13.26 -16.07
N CYS A 24 -16.90 13.95 -16.18
CA CYS A 24 -16.72 15.01 -17.17
C CYS A 24 -16.07 14.48 -18.45
N GLU A 25 -15.00 13.70 -18.33
CA GLU A 25 -14.27 13.16 -19.49
C GLU A 25 -14.81 11.80 -19.98
N GLY A 26 -15.78 11.21 -19.27
CA GLY A 26 -16.40 9.95 -19.65
C GLY A 26 -15.46 8.75 -19.58
N LEU A 27 -14.38 8.82 -18.81
CA LEU A 27 -13.42 7.72 -18.68
C LEU A 27 -13.92 6.65 -17.71
N ARG A 28 -13.83 5.40 -18.15
CA ARG A 28 -14.23 4.22 -17.37
C ARG A 28 -15.68 4.35 -16.86
N PRO A 29 -16.69 4.52 -17.72
CA PRO A 29 -18.10 4.57 -17.28
C PRO A 29 -18.58 3.24 -16.67
N ASP A 30 -17.77 2.18 -16.82
CA ASP A 30 -18.00 0.83 -16.30
C ASP A 30 -17.64 0.65 -14.81
N ILE A 31 -17.14 1.66 -14.11
CA ILE A 31 -16.88 1.59 -12.66
C ILE A 31 -17.78 2.53 -11.88
N SER A 32 -17.94 2.28 -10.59
CA SER A 32 -18.69 3.16 -9.69
C SER A 32 -17.75 3.86 -8.70
N LEU A 33 -17.79 5.19 -8.69
CA LEU A 33 -17.02 6.02 -7.75
C LEU A 33 -17.92 6.42 -6.57
N VAL A 34 -17.57 5.98 -5.37
CA VAL A 34 -18.34 6.24 -4.15
C VAL A 34 -17.46 6.94 -3.14
N ASP A 35 -17.90 8.09 -2.65
CA ASP A 35 -17.12 8.91 -1.73
C ASP A 35 -17.39 8.49 -0.27
N GLN A 36 -16.34 8.07 0.42
CA GLN A 36 -16.43 7.51 1.78
C GLN A 36 -16.90 8.56 2.79
N GLU A 37 -16.34 9.76 2.73
CA GLU A 37 -16.61 10.82 3.70
C GLU A 37 -18.02 11.36 3.47
N MET A 38 -18.41 11.50 2.20
CA MET A 38 -19.72 12.02 1.85
C MET A 38 -20.85 11.07 2.26
N MET A 39 -20.64 9.75 2.23
CA MET A 39 -21.63 8.76 2.71
C MET A 39 -22.00 8.91 4.18
N THR A 40 -21.20 9.62 4.98
CA THR A 40 -21.51 9.89 6.40
C THR A 40 -22.53 11.02 6.60
N TYR A 41 -22.84 11.79 5.56
CA TYR A 41 -23.80 12.90 5.63
C TYR A 41 -25.22 12.46 5.25
N GLU A 42 -26.21 13.01 5.95
CA GLU A 42 -27.62 12.63 5.81
C GLU A 42 -28.18 12.84 4.40
N TRP A 43 -27.66 13.82 3.67
CA TRP A 43 -28.17 14.22 2.37
C TRP A 43 -27.55 13.46 1.20
N TYR A 44 -26.40 12.80 1.40
CA TYR A 44 -25.59 12.30 0.28
C TYR A 44 -26.24 11.13 -0.44
N LEU A 45 -26.47 10.00 0.25
CA LEU A 45 -27.04 8.82 -0.38
C LEU A 45 -28.46 9.03 -0.90
N PRO A 46 -29.37 9.74 -0.19
CA PRO A 46 -30.68 10.08 -0.75
C PRO A 46 -30.62 10.81 -2.10
N LYS A 47 -29.56 11.59 -2.36
CA LYS A 47 -29.36 12.30 -3.63
C LYS A 47 -28.58 11.49 -4.65
N MET A 48 -27.52 10.81 -4.22
CA MET A 48 -26.49 10.26 -5.11
C MET A 48 -26.71 8.79 -5.45
N ALA A 49 -27.38 7.99 -4.62
CA ALA A 49 -27.51 6.55 -4.85
C ALA A 49 -28.17 6.20 -6.19
N LYS A 50 -29.14 7.01 -6.65
CA LYS A 50 -29.80 6.84 -7.96
C LYS A 50 -28.85 7.01 -9.16
N HIS A 51 -27.71 7.67 -8.95
CA HIS A 51 -26.66 7.86 -9.96
C HIS A 51 -25.58 6.77 -9.88
N LEU A 52 -25.73 5.80 -8.98
CA LEU A 52 -24.83 4.68 -8.77
C LEU A 52 -25.59 3.35 -8.93
N PRO A 53 -26.22 3.09 -10.10
CA PRO A 53 -27.16 1.98 -10.28
C PRO A 53 -26.54 0.59 -10.06
N GLY A 54 -25.20 0.49 -10.17
CA GLY A 54 -24.46 -0.74 -9.92
C GLY A 54 -24.07 -0.97 -8.45
N VAL A 55 -24.44 -0.08 -7.52
CA VAL A 55 -24.05 -0.15 -6.11
C VAL A 55 -25.28 -0.30 -5.23
N LYS A 56 -25.28 -1.31 -4.36
CA LYS A 56 -26.36 -1.54 -3.39
C LYS A 56 -25.97 -0.90 -2.06
N PHE A 57 -26.82 -0.02 -1.54
CA PHE A 57 -26.64 0.58 -0.21
C PHE A 57 -27.61 -0.08 0.78
N PRO A 58 -27.13 -0.69 1.88
CA PRO A 58 -28.01 -1.33 2.88
C PRO A 58 -28.86 -0.35 3.70
N GLY A 59 -28.59 0.95 3.58
CA GLY A 59 -29.32 2.02 4.24
C GLY A 59 -29.01 3.36 3.58
N ASN A 60 -29.33 4.43 4.29
CA ASN A 60 -29.31 5.79 3.76
C ASN A 60 -28.13 6.62 4.30
N ARG A 61 -27.32 6.07 5.21
CA ARG A 61 -26.16 6.75 5.79
C ARG A 61 -25.12 5.73 6.28
N TRP A 62 -23.85 5.96 5.96
CA TRP A 62 -22.78 5.17 6.56
C TRP A 62 -22.58 5.58 8.03
N ASN A 63 -22.67 4.62 8.94
CA ASN A 63 -22.26 4.74 10.33
C ASN A 63 -21.62 3.42 10.82
N PRO A 64 -20.55 3.44 11.64
CA PRO A 64 -19.98 2.22 12.22
C PRO A 64 -20.99 1.39 13.04
N VAL A 65 -22.01 2.04 13.58
CA VAL A 65 -23.12 1.41 14.32
C VAL A 65 -24.37 1.44 13.47
N GLU A 66 -24.93 0.26 13.22
CA GLU A 66 -26.19 0.10 12.48
C GLU A 66 -27.40 0.38 13.36
N GLY A 67 -28.45 0.92 12.76
CA GLY A 67 -29.69 1.24 13.45
C GLY A 67 -30.54 2.25 12.68
N ILE A 68 -31.53 2.80 13.38
CA ILE A 68 -32.38 3.87 12.87
C ILE A 68 -32.10 5.12 13.71
N LEU A 69 -31.65 6.19 13.07
CA LEU A 69 -31.43 7.48 13.74
C LEU A 69 -32.76 8.14 14.08
N SER A 70 -32.75 9.14 14.97
CA SER A 70 -33.94 9.94 15.30
C SER A 70 -34.55 10.63 14.07
N SER A 71 -33.76 10.88 13.03
CA SER A 71 -34.21 11.39 11.72
C SER A 71 -34.94 10.34 10.87
N GLY A 72 -35.07 9.09 11.34
CA GLY A 72 -35.64 7.97 10.58
C GLY A 72 -34.66 7.36 9.56
N MET A 73 -33.42 7.86 9.50
CA MET A 73 -32.40 7.32 8.61
C MET A 73 -31.92 5.95 9.08
N VAL A 74 -31.93 4.98 8.18
CA VAL A 74 -31.31 3.67 8.39
C VAL A 74 -29.81 3.79 8.14
N THR A 75 -28.99 3.40 9.12
CA THR A 75 -27.54 3.37 8.99
C THR A 75 -27.02 1.99 8.62
N PHE A 76 -25.89 1.95 7.93
CA PHE A 76 -25.16 0.72 7.63
C PHE A 76 -23.66 0.92 7.88
N ASN A 77 -22.95 -0.16 8.21
CA ASN A 77 -21.49 -0.13 8.35
C ASN A 77 -20.79 -0.68 7.08
N LEU A 78 -19.46 -0.54 7.04
CA LEU A 78 -18.68 -0.95 5.87
C LEU A 78 -18.74 -2.46 5.62
N TYR A 79 -18.75 -3.28 6.68
CA TYR A 79 -18.90 -4.73 6.51
C TYR A 79 -20.20 -5.10 5.78
N HIS A 80 -21.34 -4.55 6.21
CA HIS A 80 -22.62 -4.82 5.58
C HIS A 80 -22.68 -4.29 4.14
N PHE A 81 -22.09 -3.11 3.88
CA PHE A 81 -21.92 -2.60 2.52
C PHE A 81 -21.16 -3.57 1.62
N LEU A 82 -20.07 -4.16 2.11
CA LEU A 82 -19.29 -5.15 1.35
C LEU A 82 -20.09 -6.44 1.13
N GLU A 83 -20.82 -6.91 2.14
CA GLU A 83 -21.63 -8.13 2.01
C GLU A 83 -22.74 -8.02 0.96
N VAL A 84 -23.46 -6.89 0.90
CA VAL A 84 -24.51 -6.70 -0.12
C VAL A 84 -23.94 -6.47 -1.53
N ASN A 85 -22.66 -6.09 -1.63
CA ASN A 85 -21.95 -5.86 -2.88
C ASN A 85 -20.91 -6.93 -3.21
N LYS A 86 -20.87 -8.07 -2.51
CA LYS A 86 -19.79 -9.07 -2.61
C LYS A 86 -19.57 -9.66 -4.01
N GLN A 87 -20.56 -9.56 -4.89
CA GLN A 87 -20.44 -9.92 -6.31
C GLN A 87 -19.55 -8.96 -7.12
N LYS A 88 -19.15 -7.82 -6.56
CA LYS A 88 -18.30 -6.81 -7.20
C LYS A 88 -16.98 -6.67 -6.46
N GLU A 89 -15.91 -6.51 -7.22
CA GLU A 89 -14.62 -6.17 -6.63
C GLU A 89 -14.64 -4.72 -6.13
N THR A 90 -14.25 -4.54 -4.87
CA THR A 90 -14.21 -3.23 -4.22
C THR A 90 -12.77 -2.82 -3.97
N PHE A 91 -12.44 -1.57 -4.30
CA PHE A 91 -11.13 -0.97 -4.12
C PHE A 91 -11.25 0.31 -3.29
N VAL A 92 -10.20 0.65 -2.56
CA VAL A 92 -10.11 1.87 -1.74
C VAL A 92 -8.90 2.67 -2.19
N CYS A 93 -9.07 3.95 -2.48
CA CYS A 93 -7.97 4.81 -2.91
C CYS A 93 -7.63 5.79 -1.79
N ILE A 94 -6.37 5.79 -1.34
CA ILE A 94 -5.89 6.52 -0.15
C ILE A 94 -6.55 6.00 1.15
N GLY A 95 -6.80 4.69 1.19
CA GLY A 95 -7.22 3.97 2.39
C GLY A 95 -8.72 4.08 2.72
N ILE A 96 -9.07 3.47 3.85
CA ILE A 96 -10.44 3.43 4.39
C ILE A 96 -10.58 4.45 5.51
N HIS A 97 -11.76 5.06 5.64
CA HIS A 97 -12.11 5.88 6.80
C HIS A 97 -11.93 5.11 8.12
N GLU A 98 -11.04 5.61 8.99
CA GLU A 98 -10.61 4.88 10.20
C GLU A 98 -11.71 4.68 11.25
N GLY A 99 -12.76 5.51 11.20
CA GLY A 99 -13.88 5.44 12.13
C GLY A 99 -14.73 4.17 12.02
N ASP A 100 -14.58 3.36 10.97
CA ASP A 100 -15.31 2.10 10.82
C ASP A 100 -14.37 0.89 10.73
N PRO A 101 -14.16 0.14 11.84
CA PRO A 101 -13.34 -1.06 11.85
C PRO A 101 -14.11 -2.35 11.49
N THR A 102 -15.42 -2.29 11.19
CA THR A 102 -16.28 -3.50 11.07
C THR A 102 -15.80 -4.47 10.00
N TRP A 103 -15.20 -3.97 8.92
CA TRP A 103 -14.67 -4.76 7.81
C TRP A 103 -13.44 -5.61 8.19
N LYS A 104 -12.64 -5.18 9.18
CA LYS A 104 -11.32 -5.77 9.48
C LYS A 104 -11.38 -7.24 9.93
N LYS A 105 -12.54 -7.69 10.41
CA LYS A 105 -12.74 -9.08 10.84
C LYS A 105 -12.72 -10.06 9.66
N ASN A 106 -13.28 -9.64 8.52
CA ASN A 106 -13.58 -10.52 7.39
C ASN A 106 -12.90 -10.09 6.10
N TYR A 107 -12.21 -8.94 6.08
CA TYR A 107 -11.55 -8.41 4.91
C TYR A 107 -10.15 -7.90 5.24
N SER A 108 -9.29 -7.92 4.23
CA SER A 108 -7.93 -7.37 4.24
C SER A 108 -7.71 -6.46 3.02
N LEU A 109 -6.72 -5.58 3.11
CA LEU A 109 -6.35 -4.66 2.04
C LEU A 109 -5.10 -5.17 1.32
N TRP A 110 -5.24 -5.48 0.03
CA TRP A 110 -4.12 -5.93 -0.81
C TRP A 110 -3.74 -4.84 -1.82
N PRO A 111 -2.46 -4.46 -1.94
CA PRO A 111 -2.04 -3.37 -2.82
C PRO A 111 -2.48 -3.53 -4.27
N TRP A 112 -3.04 -2.47 -4.86
CA TRP A 112 -3.43 -2.40 -6.26
C TRP A 112 -3.09 -1.02 -6.85
N GLY A 113 -1.82 -0.81 -7.17
CA GLY A 113 -1.35 0.51 -7.58
C GLY A 113 -1.43 1.50 -6.41
N SER A 114 -1.98 2.69 -6.67
CA SER A 114 -2.21 3.71 -5.63
C SER A 114 -3.40 3.40 -4.73
N CYS A 115 -4.24 2.44 -5.13
CA CYS A 115 -5.39 1.98 -4.35
C CYS A 115 -5.06 0.62 -3.71
N ASP A 116 -5.97 0.10 -2.91
CA ASP A 116 -5.90 -1.24 -2.32
C ASP A 116 -7.20 -1.99 -2.65
N LYS A 117 -7.12 -3.27 -2.95
CA LYS A 117 -8.28 -4.15 -3.14
C LYS A 117 -8.75 -4.63 -1.77
N LEU A 118 -10.06 -4.54 -1.51
CA LEU A 118 -10.69 -5.22 -0.39
C LEU A 118 -10.89 -6.69 -0.75
N VAL A 119 -10.25 -7.57 0.02
CA VAL A 119 -10.23 -9.02 -0.23
C VAL A 119 -10.74 -9.75 1.00
N SER A 120 -11.70 -10.66 0.81
CA SER A 120 -12.20 -11.52 1.88
C SER A 120 -11.05 -12.29 2.53
N SER A 121 -11.06 -12.37 3.86
CA SER A 121 -10.09 -13.13 4.66
C SER A 121 -10.13 -14.63 4.39
N GLU A 122 -11.17 -15.14 3.71
CA GLU A 122 -11.27 -16.53 3.25
C GLU A 122 -10.33 -16.83 2.07
N ILE A 123 -9.89 -15.80 1.35
CA ILE A 123 -9.02 -15.94 0.18
C ILE A 123 -7.57 -16.03 0.65
N VAL A 124 -6.92 -17.14 0.29
CA VAL A 124 -5.49 -17.36 0.56
C VAL A 124 -4.64 -16.47 -0.33
N PHE A 125 -3.72 -15.72 0.26
CA PHE A 125 -2.78 -14.87 -0.48
C PHE A 125 -1.71 -15.71 -1.18
N ASN A 126 -1.63 -15.60 -2.51
CA ASN A 126 -0.53 -16.13 -3.31
C ASN A 126 0.41 -14.99 -3.75
N PRO A 127 1.64 -14.90 -3.20
CA PRO A 127 2.55 -13.80 -3.51
C PRO A 127 2.98 -13.78 -4.98
N GLU A 128 3.27 -14.92 -5.61
CA GLU A 128 3.77 -14.97 -6.99
C GLU A 128 2.71 -14.51 -7.99
N GLU A 129 1.48 -14.99 -7.82
CA GLU A 129 0.35 -14.58 -8.64
C GLU A 129 0.06 -13.08 -8.45
N TRP A 130 0.06 -12.60 -7.21
CA TRP A 130 -0.20 -11.19 -6.92
C TRP A 130 0.88 -10.26 -7.48
N ILE A 131 2.15 -10.66 -7.40
CA ILE A 131 3.27 -9.93 -8.00
C ILE A 131 3.08 -9.85 -9.51
N LYS A 132 2.80 -10.98 -10.17
CA LYS A 132 2.59 -11.03 -11.62
C LYS A 132 1.42 -10.12 -12.03
N LEU A 133 0.33 -10.14 -11.27
CA LEU A 133 -0.87 -9.35 -11.54
C LEU A 133 -0.62 -7.84 -11.37
N THR A 134 0.16 -7.44 -10.37
CA THR A 134 0.34 -6.02 -10.03
C THR A 134 1.56 -5.35 -10.66
N ARG A 135 2.49 -6.12 -11.25
CA ARG A 135 3.76 -5.62 -11.80
C ARG A 135 3.62 -4.45 -12.76
N ASN A 136 2.64 -4.51 -13.67
CA ASN A 136 2.50 -3.57 -14.78
C ASN A 136 1.37 -2.55 -14.58
N ILE A 137 0.82 -2.43 -13.37
CA ILE A 137 -0.26 -1.47 -13.08
C ILE A 137 0.27 -0.02 -13.07
N TYR A 138 1.58 0.17 -12.87
CA TYR A 138 2.22 1.49 -12.79
C TYR A 138 2.65 2.00 -14.16
N ASN A 139 1.84 2.87 -14.78
CA ASN A 139 2.18 3.55 -16.04
C ASN A 139 2.52 5.05 -15.87
N TRP A 140 2.71 5.51 -14.63
CA TRP A 140 2.98 6.91 -14.33
C TRP A 140 4.35 7.37 -14.87
N THR A 141 4.33 8.42 -15.71
CA THR A 141 5.49 8.89 -16.48
C THR A 141 6.25 10.04 -15.85
N GLU A 142 5.66 10.73 -14.87
CA GLU A 142 6.28 11.91 -14.26
C GLU A 142 7.50 11.53 -13.40
N SER A 143 8.59 12.28 -13.56
CA SER A 143 9.82 12.06 -12.79
C SER A 143 9.64 12.45 -11.32
N TYR A 144 10.37 11.77 -10.44
CA TYR A 144 10.35 12.09 -9.02
C TYR A 144 10.91 13.52 -8.80
N GLY A 145 10.29 14.30 -7.91
CA GLY A 145 10.75 15.65 -7.59
C GLY A 145 10.61 16.69 -8.73
N ARG A 146 9.83 16.39 -9.78
CA ARG A 146 9.61 17.31 -10.92
C ARG A 146 8.91 18.61 -10.53
N PHE A 147 7.92 18.51 -9.63
CA PHE A 147 7.00 19.59 -9.32
C PHE A 147 7.46 20.38 -8.09
N ASP A 148 7.00 21.63 -7.96
CA ASP A 148 7.27 22.46 -6.80
C ASP A 148 6.74 21.77 -5.52
N PRO A 149 7.52 21.65 -4.44
CA PRO A 149 7.09 20.95 -3.23
C PRO A 149 5.79 21.47 -2.59
N SER A 150 5.41 22.73 -2.84
CA SER A 150 4.18 23.35 -2.35
C SER A 150 2.96 23.11 -3.24
N SER A 151 3.16 22.54 -4.44
CA SER A 151 2.10 22.29 -5.42
C SER A 151 1.30 21.01 -5.14
N TRP A 152 0.05 20.96 -5.60
CA TRP A 152 -0.76 19.76 -5.51
C TRP A 152 -0.22 18.66 -6.44
N GLU A 153 0.42 19.01 -7.55
CA GLU A 153 1.06 18.07 -8.47
C GLU A 153 2.20 17.31 -7.78
N SER A 154 2.95 17.98 -6.88
CA SER A 154 3.96 17.31 -6.05
C SER A 154 3.33 16.25 -5.14
N VAL A 155 2.21 16.57 -4.49
CA VAL A 155 1.47 15.61 -3.64
C VAL A 155 0.98 14.42 -4.49
N ALA A 156 0.36 14.68 -5.64
CA ALA A 156 -0.12 13.63 -6.53
C ALA A 156 1.02 12.75 -7.04
N ASN A 157 2.14 13.35 -7.44
CA ASN A 157 3.31 12.64 -7.90
C ASN A 157 3.91 11.77 -6.78
N GLU A 158 4.04 12.29 -5.56
CA GLU A 158 4.52 11.53 -4.40
C GLU A 158 3.64 10.28 -4.16
N GLU A 159 2.31 10.41 -4.19
CA GLU A 159 1.39 9.27 -4.08
C GLU A 159 1.64 8.21 -5.16
N MET A 160 1.79 8.64 -6.42
CA MET A 160 2.06 7.71 -7.53
C MET A 160 3.43 7.03 -7.39
N TRP A 161 4.44 7.73 -6.87
CA TRP A 161 5.74 7.14 -6.58
C TRP A 161 5.64 6.15 -5.43
N GLN A 162 5.10 6.53 -4.27
CA GLN A 162 4.94 5.63 -3.12
C GLN A 162 4.15 4.36 -3.46
N ALA A 163 3.17 4.46 -4.35
CA ALA A 163 2.38 3.33 -4.82
C ALA A 163 3.25 2.15 -5.31
N ARG A 164 4.38 2.42 -5.98
CA ARG A 164 5.32 1.38 -6.49
C ARG A 164 5.87 0.47 -5.39
N MET A 165 5.99 0.97 -4.16
CA MET A 165 6.51 0.22 -3.02
C MET A 165 5.43 -0.51 -2.23
N LYS A 166 4.13 -0.29 -2.51
CA LYS A 166 3.06 -0.88 -1.70
C LYS A 166 3.09 -2.41 -1.73
N THR A 167 3.29 -3.03 -2.90
CA THR A 167 3.36 -4.49 -3.04
C THR A 167 4.52 -5.12 -2.25
N PRO A 168 5.80 -4.71 -2.43
CA PRO A 168 6.88 -5.26 -1.61
C PRO A 168 6.71 -4.95 -0.13
N PHE A 169 6.18 -3.78 0.23
CA PHE A 169 5.89 -3.44 1.63
C PHE A 169 4.84 -4.35 2.26
N PHE A 170 3.75 -4.63 1.55
CA PHE A 170 2.72 -5.56 1.99
C PHE A 170 3.26 -6.97 2.20
N ILE A 171 4.00 -7.50 1.23
CA ILE A 171 4.60 -8.84 1.31
C ILE A 171 5.60 -8.92 2.47
N PHE A 172 6.41 -7.87 2.66
CA PHE A 172 7.32 -7.77 3.79
C PHE A 172 6.57 -7.80 5.13
N ASN A 173 5.50 -7.01 5.29
CA ASN A 173 4.70 -7.01 6.51
C ASN A 173 4.01 -8.35 6.78
N LEU A 174 3.58 -9.07 5.72
CA LEU A 174 3.10 -10.44 5.88
C LEU A 174 4.20 -11.34 6.46
N ALA A 175 5.43 -11.23 5.97
CA ALA A 175 6.57 -12.01 6.48
C ALA A 175 6.90 -11.73 7.96
N GLU A 176 6.66 -10.50 8.43
CA GLU A 176 6.85 -10.13 9.85
C GLU A 176 5.75 -10.70 10.77
N SER A 177 4.65 -11.26 10.22
CA SER A 177 3.59 -11.87 11.03
C SER A 177 4.12 -13.03 11.88
N ALA A 178 3.85 -12.99 13.19
CA ALA A 178 4.36 -13.97 14.14
C ALA A 178 3.89 -15.41 13.86
N SER A 179 2.70 -15.58 13.26
CA SER A 179 2.05 -16.88 13.06
C SER A 179 2.56 -17.70 11.87
N LEU A 180 3.39 -17.13 10.99
CA LEU A 180 3.83 -17.83 9.78
C LEU A 180 4.99 -18.81 10.03
N PRO A 181 4.96 -20.00 9.41
CA PRO A 181 6.09 -20.93 9.40
C PRO A 181 7.36 -20.29 8.82
N SER A 182 8.53 -20.68 9.33
CA SER A 182 9.83 -20.09 8.94
C SER A 182 10.12 -20.18 7.44
N ASN A 183 9.77 -21.29 6.77
CA ASN A 183 9.94 -21.44 5.33
C ASN A 183 9.06 -20.47 4.53
N VAL A 184 7.82 -20.24 4.97
CA VAL A 184 6.90 -19.27 4.34
C VAL A 184 7.43 -17.86 4.54
N LYS A 185 7.92 -17.53 5.74
CA LYS A 185 8.57 -16.23 6.00
C LYS A 185 9.74 -16.00 5.06
N ALA A 186 10.61 -16.99 4.91
CA ALA A 186 11.79 -16.87 4.05
C ALA A 186 11.44 -16.63 2.57
N GLN A 187 10.42 -17.34 2.07
CA GLN A 187 9.87 -17.10 0.72
C GLN A 187 9.33 -15.67 0.57
N LEU A 188 8.53 -15.19 1.52
CA LEU A 188 7.97 -13.83 1.47
C LEU A 188 9.05 -12.75 1.55
N TYR A 189 10.04 -12.89 2.43
CA TYR A 189 11.19 -11.98 2.48
C TYR A 189 11.97 -11.99 1.17
N THR A 190 12.16 -13.16 0.55
CA THR A 190 12.84 -13.27 -0.75
C THR A 190 12.07 -12.53 -1.85
N HIS A 191 10.75 -12.68 -1.90
CA HIS A 191 9.91 -11.92 -2.84
C HIS A 191 10.00 -10.41 -2.60
N ALA A 192 9.84 -9.96 -1.35
CA ALA A 192 9.93 -8.54 -0.99
C ALA A 192 11.32 -7.97 -1.34
N TYR A 193 12.40 -8.67 -1.03
CA TYR A 193 13.77 -8.30 -1.35
C TYR A 193 13.98 -8.11 -2.86
N ASN A 194 13.55 -9.08 -3.67
CA ASN A 194 13.73 -9.01 -5.12
C ASN A 194 12.98 -7.82 -5.72
N LEU A 195 11.75 -7.57 -5.28
CA LEU A 195 10.96 -6.41 -5.71
C LEU A 195 11.58 -5.08 -5.29
N TYR A 196 12.01 -4.96 -4.03
CA TYR A 196 12.68 -3.75 -3.54
C TYR A 196 13.96 -3.47 -4.32
N LYS A 197 14.78 -4.50 -4.56
CA LYS A 197 15.99 -4.40 -5.37
C LYS A 197 15.67 -3.93 -6.78
N GLU A 198 14.72 -4.56 -7.46
CA GLU A 198 14.31 -4.16 -8.81
C GLU A 198 13.90 -2.67 -8.85
N ILE A 199 13.01 -2.26 -7.94
CA ILE A 199 12.47 -0.90 -7.91
C ILE A 199 13.55 0.15 -7.62
N VAL A 200 14.39 -0.08 -6.59
CA VAL A 200 15.43 0.87 -6.16
C VAL A 200 16.53 1.01 -7.21
N TYR A 201 16.91 -0.06 -7.90
CA TYR A 201 17.96 0.01 -8.92
C TYR A 201 17.47 0.47 -10.30
N LEU A 202 16.20 0.25 -10.63
CA LEU A 202 15.62 0.70 -11.90
C LEU A 202 15.50 2.23 -11.98
N ARG A 203 15.37 2.91 -10.84
CA ARG A 203 15.09 4.35 -10.77
C ARG A 203 16.26 5.09 -10.12
N LYS A 204 16.92 5.98 -10.87
CA LYS A 204 18.04 6.78 -10.36
C LYS A 204 17.61 7.74 -9.24
N GLU A 205 16.45 8.36 -9.41
CA GLU A 205 15.83 9.26 -8.45
C GLU A 205 14.51 8.66 -7.99
N HIS A 206 14.30 8.67 -6.68
CA HIS A 206 13.15 8.05 -6.04
C HIS A 206 12.98 8.59 -4.60
N PRO A 207 11.81 8.39 -3.97
CA PRO A 207 11.58 8.77 -2.57
C PRO A 207 12.64 8.22 -1.62
N VAL A 208 13.01 9.02 -0.62
CA VAL A 208 14.12 8.72 0.30
C VAL A 208 13.87 7.47 1.14
N ASN A 209 12.62 7.27 1.58
CA ASN A 209 12.19 6.11 2.38
C ASN A 209 12.44 4.77 1.67
N TRP A 210 12.55 4.74 0.34
CA TRP A 210 12.86 3.52 -0.40
C TRP A 210 14.21 2.92 -0.01
N HIS A 211 15.20 3.76 0.29
CA HIS A 211 16.50 3.28 0.77
C HIS A 211 16.36 2.57 2.12
N LYS A 212 15.56 3.12 3.05
CA LYS A 212 15.32 2.50 4.36
C LYS A 212 14.63 1.15 4.21
N ASN A 213 13.56 1.08 3.41
CA ASN A 213 12.80 -0.15 3.19
C ASN A 213 13.67 -1.25 2.56
N TYR A 214 14.45 -0.92 1.54
CA TYR A 214 15.34 -1.90 0.91
C TYR A 214 16.49 -2.34 1.83
N ALA A 215 17.07 -1.43 2.62
CA ALA A 215 18.09 -1.80 3.61
C ALA A 215 17.54 -2.77 4.68
N ILE A 216 16.34 -2.51 5.21
CA ILE A 216 15.68 -3.42 6.15
C ILE A 216 15.42 -4.78 5.49
N SER A 217 14.99 -4.80 4.23
CA SER A 217 14.79 -6.05 3.49
C SER A 217 16.09 -6.84 3.31
N CYS A 218 17.21 -6.16 3.04
CA CYS A 218 18.53 -6.80 2.96
C CYS A 218 18.97 -7.38 4.30
N GLU A 219 18.71 -6.66 5.40
CA GLU A 219 19.00 -7.12 6.76
C GLU A 219 18.20 -8.38 7.09
N ARG A 220 16.91 -8.43 6.78
CA ARG A 220 16.09 -9.63 6.96
C ARG A 220 16.62 -10.82 6.16
N MET A 221 16.96 -10.60 4.89
CA MET A 221 17.58 -11.65 4.06
C MET A 221 18.90 -12.17 4.66
N LEU A 222 19.71 -11.28 5.26
CA LEU A 222 20.97 -11.67 5.91
C LEU A 222 20.71 -12.60 7.12
N ARG A 223 19.66 -12.32 7.90
CA ARG A 223 19.32 -13.10 9.11
C ARG A 223 18.67 -14.45 8.81
N LEU A 224 18.06 -14.62 7.64
CA LEU A 224 17.47 -15.90 7.22
C LEU A 224 18.52 -16.99 6.96
N GLN A 225 19.79 -16.62 6.73
CA GLN A 225 20.90 -17.55 6.41
C GLN A 225 20.62 -18.49 5.22
N GLU A 226 19.65 -18.17 4.36
CA GLU A 226 19.37 -18.95 3.16
C GLU A 226 20.48 -18.74 2.11
N ARG A 227 20.90 -19.82 1.46
CA ARG A 227 22.04 -19.86 0.52
C ARG A 227 21.85 -19.05 -0.78
N SER A 228 20.72 -18.37 -0.95
CA SER A 228 20.35 -17.70 -2.20
C SER A 228 21.03 -16.34 -2.39
N ALA A 229 21.52 -15.70 -1.32
CA ALA A 229 22.14 -14.38 -1.39
C ALA A 229 23.48 -14.33 -0.63
N ASP A 230 24.50 -13.70 -1.24
CA ASP A 230 25.82 -13.54 -0.62
C ASP A 230 25.72 -12.62 0.62
N PRO A 231 26.05 -13.11 1.83
CA PRO A 231 26.02 -12.31 3.05
C PRO A 231 26.84 -11.02 2.96
N GLU A 232 27.95 -11.04 2.22
CA GLU A 232 28.79 -9.85 2.03
C GLU A 232 28.09 -8.78 1.20
N VAL A 233 27.37 -9.20 0.16
CA VAL A 233 26.56 -8.32 -0.68
C VAL A 233 25.42 -7.71 0.14
N LEU A 234 24.68 -8.54 0.89
CA LEU A 234 23.58 -8.07 1.73
C LEU A 234 24.04 -7.07 2.80
N LEU A 235 25.16 -7.34 3.47
CA LEU A 235 25.75 -6.41 4.44
C LEU A 235 26.16 -5.10 3.78
N SER A 236 26.82 -5.17 2.62
CA SER A 236 27.27 -3.99 1.87
C SER A 236 26.08 -3.13 1.42
N GLU A 237 25.02 -3.76 0.91
CA GLU A 237 23.79 -3.10 0.48
C GLU A 237 23.03 -2.47 1.64
N THR A 238 22.87 -3.18 2.75
CA THR A 238 22.25 -2.66 3.98
C THR A 238 22.97 -1.39 4.45
N ILE A 239 24.31 -1.44 4.54
CA ILE A 239 25.14 -0.30 4.97
C ILE A 239 25.02 0.86 3.98
N ARG A 240 25.09 0.58 2.67
CA ARG A 240 25.00 1.58 1.61
C ARG A 240 23.69 2.35 1.69
N HIS A 241 22.58 1.63 1.75
CA HIS A 241 21.25 2.24 1.70
C HIS A 241 20.86 2.93 3.00
N PHE A 242 21.21 2.41 4.17
CA PHE A 242 21.02 3.18 5.40
C PHE A 242 21.85 4.46 5.42
N ARG A 243 23.09 4.47 4.91
CA ARG A 243 23.88 5.72 4.78
C ARG A 243 23.23 6.72 3.83
N LEU A 244 22.65 6.26 2.71
CA LEU A 244 21.94 7.14 1.78
C LEU A 244 20.68 7.72 2.44
N TYR A 245 19.97 6.89 3.21
CA TYR A 245 18.80 7.31 3.99
C TYR A 245 19.15 8.39 5.02
N THR A 246 20.12 8.13 5.91
CA THR A 246 20.47 9.06 7.00
C THR A 246 21.01 10.40 6.51
N ARG A 247 21.62 10.45 5.32
CA ARG A 247 22.05 11.72 4.70
C ARG A 247 20.89 12.60 4.24
N LYS A 248 19.80 11.97 3.79
CA LYS A 248 18.67 12.67 3.14
C LYS A 248 17.47 12.88 4.08
N ALA A 249 17.25 12.00 5.06
CA ALA A 249 16.12 12.05 5.99
C ALA A 249 16.52 12.62 7.36
N GLN A 250 16.87 13.91 7.42
CA GLN A 250 17.49 14.52 8.63
C GLN A 250 16.56 14.63 9.85
N ASN A 251 15.24 14.52 9.66
CA ASN A 251 14.24 14.69 10.71
C ASN A 251 13.57 13.37 11.15
N ASP A 252 14.08 12.20 10.72
CA ASP A 252 13.48 10.91 11.13
C ASP A 252 13.86 10.57 12.60
N PRO A 253 12.89 10.27 13.48
CA PRO A 253 13.16 9.88 14.87
C PRO A 253 14.03 8.61 15.00
N GLN A 254 14.05 7.74 13.99
CA GLN A 254 14.80 6.47 13.97
C GLN A 254 16.27 6.63 13.56
N LEU A 255 16.77 7.85 13.30
CA LEU A 255 18.15 8.08 12.88
C LEU A 255 19.19 7.57 13.90
N ALA A 256 18.89 7.68 15.20
CA ALA A 256 19.76 7.20 16.26
C ALA A 256 19.93 5.67 16.17
N ASP A 257 18.81 4.94 16.05
CA ASP A 257 18.80 3.48 15.95
C ASP A 257 19.51 3.00 14.68
N ILE A 258 19.26 3.66 13.54
CA ILE A 258 19.93 3.34 12.28
C ILE A 258 21.44 3.58 12.40
N SER A 259 21.86 4.61 13.12
CA SER A 259 23.29 4.90 13.33
C SER A 259 23.98 3.84 14.19
N VAL A 260 23.29 3.31 15.21
CA VAL A 260 23.78 2.18 16.02
C VAL A 260 23.88 0.92 15.17
N ALA A 261 22.83 0.59 14.40
CA ALA A 261 22.82 -0.55 13.50
C ALA A 261 23.97 -0.48 12.47
N LEU A 262 24.21 0.70 11.88
CA LEU A 262 25.32 0.92 10.95
C LEU A 262 26.70 0.63 11.55
N LYS A 263 26.93 0.90 12.84
CA LYS A 263 28.19 0.56 13.52
C LYS A 263 28.35 -0.95 13.63
N HIS A 264 27.29 -1.65 14.03
CA HIS A 264 27.27 -3.11 14.14
C HIS A 264 27.54 -3.78 12.78
N LEU A 265 26.76 -3.42 11.76
CA LEU A 265 26.85 -4.00 10.42
C LEU A 265 28.25 -3.82 9.78
N ARG A 266 28.92 -2.68 10.02
CA ARG A 266 30.29 -2.45 9.55
C ARG A 266 31.32 -3.34 10.26
N LYS A 267 31.09 -3.69 11.53
CA LYS A 267 31.95 -4.63 12.25
C LYS A 267 31.75 -6.05 11.68
N GLU A 268 30.50 -6.44 11.47
CA GLU A 268 30.12 -7.73 10.87
C GLU A 268 30.74 -7.91 9.47
N LEU A 269 30.63 -6.90 8.60
CA LEU A 269 31.23 -6.92 7.26
C LEU A 269 32.76 -7.05 7.28
N ARG A 270 33.45 -6.35 8.20
CA ARG A 270 34.91 -6.46 8.35
C ARG A 270 35.31 -7.87 8.80
N SER A 271 34.58 -8.42 9.77
CA SER A 271 34.83 -9.78 10.25
C SER A 271 34.66 -10.82 9.13
N LEU A 272 33.60 -10.70 8.34
CA LEU A 272 33.33 -11.60 7.21
C LEU A 272 34.44 -11.57 6.16
N ARG A 273 34.92 -10.37 5.79
CA ARG A 273 36.02 -10.20 4.84
C ARG A 273 37.33 -10.76 5.35
N ASN A 274 37.63 -10.57 6.63
CA ASN A 274 38.84 -11.12 7.24
C ASN A 274 38.82 -12.66 7.23
N MET A 275 37.65 -13.28 7.47
CA MET A 275 37.51 -14.75 7.39
C MET A 275 37.61 -15.31 5.97
N LYS A 276 37.28 -14.53 4.93
CA LYS A 276 37.44 -14.96 3.53
C LYS A 276 38.89 -14.81 3.02
N ASN A 277 39.64 -13.88 3.60
CA ASN A 277 40.99 -13.51 3.16
C ASN A 277 42.13 -14.16 3.97
N GLY A 278 41.81 -14.89 5.04
CA GLY A 278 42.76 -15.64 5.87
C GLY A 278 42.50 -17.13 5.73
#